data_AF-A0A4Y2T390-F1
#
_entry.id   AF-A0A4Y2T390-F1
#
_cell.length_a   1.000
_cell.length_b   1.000
_cell.length_c   1.000
_cell.angle_alpha   90.00
_cell.angle_beta   90.00
_cell.angle_gamma   90.00
#
_symmetry.space_group_name_H-M   'P 1'
#
loop_
_entity.id
_entity.type
_entity.pdbx_description
1 polymer ?
#
loop_
_entity_poly.entity_id
_entity_poly.type
_entity_poly.pdbx_seq_one_letter_code
_entity_poly.pdbx_strand_id
1 'polypeptide(L)'
;MKRKLSSIQRPFLLHISGAYRTTPTAVLQMILGIPSLHMKLQFEARFTSIYRLRISLPPNITDIQPQDLEMKATGWSIHPSDHIKLNQISLEDGEANIARKDSIYIYTDGSKIEHRVGAAFCVLNNGI
;
A
#
# COMPACT_ATOMS: atom_id res chain seq x y z
N MET A 1 -29.81 0.05 7.41
CA MET A 1 -28.53 -0.62 7.76
C MET A 1 -27.59 0.19 8.67
N LYS A 2 -27.38 1.50 8.46
CA LYS A 2 -26.42 2.32 9.26
C LYS A 2 -26.56 2.18 10.78
N ARG A 3 -27.79 2.25 11.32
CA ARG A 3 -28.06 2.08 12.76
C ARG A 3 -27.63 0.71 13.30
N LYS A 4 -27.91 -0.38 12.57
CA LYS A 4 -27.55 -1.74 12.95
C LYS A 4 -26.02 -1.93 13.00
N LEU A 5 -25.31 -1.43 11.99
CA LEU A 5 -23.84 -1.45 11.95
C LEU A 5 -23.21 -0.60 13.05
N SER A 6 -23.79 0.56 13.37
CA SER A 6 -23.35 1.38 14.50
C SER A 6 -23.52 0.63 15.84
N SER A 7 -24.64 -0.08 16.01
CA SER A 7 -24.88 -0.92 17.18
C SER A 7 -23.85 -2.05 17.31
N ILE A 8 -23.47 -2.70 16.21
CA ILE A 8 -22.44 -3.75 16.18
C ILE A 8 -21.05 -3.19 16.52
N GLN A 9 -20.71 -2.00 15.99
CA GLN A 9 -19.38 -1.41 16.18
C GLN A 9 -19.20 -0.82 17.60
N ARG A 10 -20.28 -0.31 18.20
CA ARG A 10 -20.22 0.43 19.47
C ARG A 10 -19.58 -0.34 20.63
N PRO A 11 -19.88 -1.62 20.89
CA PRO A 11 -19.21 -2.40 21.93
C PRO A 11 -17.69 -2.42 21.80
N PHE A 12 -17.14 -2.56 20.59
CA PHE A 12 -15.69 -2.57 20.36
C PHE A 12 -15.07 -1.20 20.67
N LEU A 13 -15.71 -0.13 20.21
CA LEU A 13 -15.24 1.24 20.50
C LEU A 13 -15.26 1.54 22.00
N LEU A 14 -16.24 1.03 22.74
CA LEU A 14 -16.31 1.17 24.19
C LEU A 14 -15.22 0.38 24.92
N HIS A 15 -14.91 -0.84 24.47
CA HIS A 15 -13.84 -1.64 25.06
C HIS A 15 -12.47 -0.97 24.86
N ILE A 16 -12.23 -0.37 23.69
CA ILE A 16 -10.98 0.35 23.40
C ILE A 16 -10.90 1.64 24.21
N SER A 17 -11.98 2.42 24.25
CA SER A 17 -11.98 3.74 24.89
C SER A 17 -12.04 3.70 26.42
N GLY A 18 -12.57 2.61 27.02
CA GLY A 18 -12.57 2.36 28.46
C GLY A 18 -13.41 3.35 29.28
N ALA A 19 -12.86 4.55 29.51
CA ALA A 19 -13.43 5.63 30.34
C ALA A 19 -14.63 6.34 29.69
N TYR A 20 -14.72 6.34 28.36
CA TYR A 20 -15.72 7.10 27.61
C TYR A 20 -17.06 6.36 27.43
N ARG A 21 -17.57 5.70 28.48
CA ARG A 21 -18.74 4.78 28.38
C ARG A 21 -20.03 5.43 27.90
N THR A 22 -20.24 6.70 28.23
CA THR A 22 -21.43 7.49 27.89
C THR A 22 -21.25 8.37 26.66
N THR A 23 -20.07 8.36 26.04
CA THR A 23 -19.75 9.21 24.89
C THR A 23 -20.48 8.73 23.63
N PRO A 24 -20.98 9.64 22.77
CA PRO A 24 -21.61 9.27 21.51
C PRO A 24 -20.66 8.48 20.58
N THR A 25 -21.20 7.52 19.84
CA THR A 25 -20.39 6.65 18.95
C THR A 25 -19.57 7.44 17.93
N ALA A 26 -20.10 8.55 17.39
CA ALA A 26 -19.39 9.39 16.44
C ALA A 26 -18.15 10.05 17.05
N VAL A 27 -18.23 10.46 18.32
CA VAL A 27 -17.08 11.02 19.05
C VAL A 27 -16.05 9.93 19.35
N LEU A 28 -16.50 8.72 19.72
CA LEU A 28 -15.58 7.58 19.90
C LEU A 28 -14.83 7.22 18.61
N GLN A 29 -15.52 7.26 17.47
CA GLN A 29 -14.91 7.03 16.15
C GLN A 29 -13.81 8.07 15.85
N MET A 30 -14.08 9.34 16.14
CA MET A 30 -13.12 10.43 15.97
C MET A 30 -11.90 10.27 16.89
N ILE A 31 -12.12 10.10 18.19
CA ILE A 31 -11.05 9.99 19.20
C ILE A 31 -10.14 8.78 18.91
N LEU A 32 -10.73 7.65 18.50
CA LEU A 32 -9.98 6.43 18.20
C LEU A 32 -9.40 6.40 16.78
N GLY A 33 -9.73 7.36 15.92
CA GLY A 33 -9.37 7.32 14.50
C GLY A 33 -9.99 6.14 13.74
N ILE A 34 -11.09 5.57 14.24
CA ILE A 34 -11.77 4.41 13.64
C ILE A 34 -12.98 4.91 12.85
N PRO A 35 -12.99 4.78 11.50
CA PRO A 35 -14.14 5.20 10.72
C PRO A 35 -15.37 4.36 11.02
N SER A 36 -16.56 4.92 10.74
CA SER A 36 -17.80 4.18 10.93
C SER A 36 -17.89 2.94 10.05
N LEU A 37 -18.37 1.83 10.61
CA LEU A 37 -18.38 0.52 9.97
C LEU A 37 -19.13 0.51 8.63
N HIS A 38 -20.23 1.27 8.54
CA HIS A 38 -20.98 1.38 7.30
C HIS A 38 -20.19 2.04 6.16
N MET A 39 -19.36 3.04 6.47
CA MET A 39 -18.49 3.67 5.46
C MET A 39 -17.38 2.72 5.04
N LYS A 40 -16.76 2.01 5.99
CA LYS A 40 -15.72 1.00 5.70
C LYS A 40 -16.24 -0.09 4.77
N LEU A 41 -17.43 -0.62 5.04
CA LEU A 41 -18.06 -1.64 4.18
C LEU A 41 -18.44 -1.11 2.80
N GLN A 42 -18.94 0.13 2.71
CA GLN A 42 -19.24 0.75 1.40
C GLN A 42 -17.96 0.95 0.58
N PHE A 43 -16.88 1.39 1.21
CA PHE A 43 -15.58 1.50 0.56
C PHE A 43 -15.11 0.13 0.06
N GLU A 44 -15.12 -0.89 0.92
CA GLU A 44 -14.66 -2.24 0.55
C GLU A 44 -15.50 -2.87 -0.56
N ALA A 45 -16.82 -2.66 -0.53
CA ALA A 45 -17.72 -3.12 -1.58
C ALA A 45 -17.37 -2.48 -2.93
N ARG A 46 -17.18 -1.15 -2.95
CA ARG A 46 -16.78 -0.43 -4.17
C ARG A 46 -15.41 -0.87 -4.68
N PHE A 47 -14.45 -1.02 -3.76
CA PHE A 47 -13.12 -1.50 -4.09
C PHE A 47 -13.18 -2.89 -4.73
N THR A 48 -13.93 -3.81 -4.12
CA THR A 48 -14.16 -5.16 -4.65
C THR A 48 -14.86 -5.12 -6.01
N SER A 49 -15.89 -4.29 -6.18
CA SER A 49 -16.61 -4.14 -7.45
C SER A 49 -15.67 -3.74 -8.59
N ILE A 50 -14.79 -2.76 -8.35
CA ILE A 50 -13.91 -2.26 -9.41
C ILE A 50 -12.71 -3.18 -9.66
N TYR A 51 -11.97 -3.54 -8.60
CA TYR A 51 -10.70 -4.26 -8.76
C TYR A 51 -10.87 -5.76 -8.95
N ARG A 52 -11.91 -6.37 -8.36
CA ARG A 52 -12.14 -7.82 -8.47
C ARG A 52 -13.21 -8.18 -9.49
N LEU A 53 -14.34 -7.47 -9.51
CA LEU A 53 -15.45 -7.79 -10.40
C LEU A 53 -15.40 -7.04 -11.75
N ARG A 54 -14.53 -6.04 -11.88
CA ARG A 54 -14.42 -5.16 -13.07
C ARG A 54 -15.74 -4.49 -13.44
N ILE A 55 -16.51 -4.09 -12.44
CA ILE A 55 -17.77 -3.36 -12.59
C ILE A 55 -17.50 -1.87 -12.38
N SER A 56 -17.93 -1.05 -13.35
CA SER A 56 -17.85 0.40 -13.25
C SER A 56 -18.76 0.95 -12.15
N LEU A 57 -18.31 1.99 -11.46
CA LEU A 57 -19.17 2.67 -10.49
C LEU A 57 -20.15 3.59 -11.21
N PRO A 58 -21.30 3.93 -10.58
CA PRO A 58 -22.23 4.90 -11.13
C PRO A 58 -21.52 6.20 -11.55
N PRO A 59 -21.88 6.82 -12.69
CA PRO A 59 -21.18 7.98 -13.26
C PRO A 59 -21.22 9.22 -12.34
N ASN A 60 -22.12 9.26 -11.36
CA ASN A 60 -22.16 10.32 -10.34
C ASN A 60 -21.02 10.20 -9.29
N ILE A 61 -20.22 9.15 -9.31
CA ILE A 61 -19.17 8.90 -8.31
C ILE A 61 -17.79 9.17 -8.90
N THR A 62 -17.50 8.66 -10.10
CA THR A 62 -16.24 8.83 -10.82
C THR A 62 -16.44 8.48 -12.30
N ASP A 63 -15.79 9.19 -13.22
CA ASP A 63 -15.74 8.81 -14.65
C ASP A 63 -14.74 7.67 -14.95
N ILE A 64 -14.00 7.25 -13.92
CA ILE A 64 -12.95 6.23 -13.99
C ILE A 64 -13.59 4.87 -14.33
N GLN A 65 -13.18 4.28 -15.45
CA GLN A 65 -13.58 2.93 -15.82
C GLN A 65 -12.66 1.89 -15.20
N PRO A 66 -13.14 0.65 -14.96
CA PRO A 66 -12.28 -0.42 -14.43
C PRO A 66 -11.03 -0.71 -15.26
N GLN A 67 -11.06 -0.42 -16.57
CA GLN A 67 -9.92 -0.57 -17.48
C GLN A 67 -8.81 0.47 -17.22
N ASP A 68 -9.17 1.65 -16.69
CA ASP A 68 -8.21 2.72 -16.38
C ASP A 68 -7.42 2.42 -15.09
N LEU A 69 -7.84 1.42 -14.32
CA LEU A 69 -7.26 1.07 -13.03
C LEU A 69 -6.27 -0.09 -13.15
N GLU A 70 -5.03 0.20 -12.77
CA GLU A 70 -3.95 -0.78 -12.66
C GLU A 70 -4.37 -1.93 -11.72
N MET A 71 -4.16 -3.16 -12.16
CA MET A 71 -4.27 -4.29 -11.25
C MET A 71 -3.01 -4.38 -10.43
N LYS A 72 -3.15 -4.54 -9.12
CA LYS A 72 -2.07 -5.08 -8.32
C LYS A 72 -1.64 -6.40 -8.97
N ALA A 73 -0.40 -6.47 -9.43
CA ALA A 73 0.17 -7.71 -9.92
C ALA A 73 -0.08 -8.77 -8.85
N THR A 74 -0.76 -9.86 -9.22
CA THR A 74 -0.73 -11.09 -8.41
C THR A 74 0.74 -11.36 -8.14
N GLY A 75 1.10 -11.41 -6.86
CA GLY A 75 2.50 -11.45 -6.42
C GLY A 75 3.32 -12.45 -7.22
N TRP A 76 4.63 -12.23 -7.27
CA TRP A 76 5.58 -13.04 -8.05
C TRP A 76 5.18 -14.52 -7.99
N SER A 77 4.67 -15.04 -9.10
CA SER A 77 4.33 -16.46 -9.24
C SER A 77 5.57 -17.35 -9.26
N ILE A 78 6.73 -16.72 -9.39
CA ILE A 78 8.04 -17.33 -9.43
C ILE A 78 8.75 -16.95 -8.14
N HIS A 79 9.12 -17.94 -7.34
CA HIS A 79 9.75 -17.70 -6.06
C HIS A 79 11.15 -17.11 -6.33
N PRO A 80 11.63 -16.10 -5.56
CA PRO A 80 12.96 -15.53 -5.76
C PRO A 80 14.11 -16.57 -5.77
N SER A 81 13.93 -17.71 -5.10
CA SER A 81 14.89 -18.82 -5.15
C SER A 81 15.05 -19.45 -6.52
N ASP A 82 14.03 -19.40 -7.38
CA ASP A 82 14.02 -20.04 -8.69
C ASP A 82 14.90 -19.27 -9.70
N HIS A 83 15.32 -18.05 -9.34
CA HIS A 83 16.19 -17.19 -10.14
C HIS A 83 17.58 -16.96 -9.51
N ILE A 84 17.93 -17.67 -8.45
CA ILE A 84 19.29 -17.58 -7.88
C ILE A 84 20.27 -18.20 -8.88
N LYS A 85 20.93 -17.36 -9.66
CA LYS A 85 22.15 -17.76 -10.37
C LYS A 85 23.24 -17.88 -9.31
N LEU A 86 23.73 -19.11 -9.08
CA LEU A 86 24.81 -19.43 -8.14
C LEU A 86 26.05 -18.52 -8.31
N ASN A 87 26.28 -18.01 -9.52
CA ASN A 87 27.45 -17.24 -9.89
C ASN A 87 27.26 -15.72 -9.69
N GLN A 88 26.13 -15.29 -9.12
CA GLN A 88 25.75 -13.87 -9.01
C GLN A 88 26.13 -13.26 -7.65
N ILE A 89 26.48 -14.11 -6.68
CA ILE A 89 26.90 -13.72 -5.34
C ILE A 89 28.36 -14.17 -5.20
N SER A 90 29.30 -13.23 -5.34
CA SER A 90 30.68 -13.48 -5.00
C SER A 90 30.89 -13.08 -3.54
N LEU A 91 31.38 -14.01 -2.73
CA LEU A 91 31.78 -13.79 -1.33
C LEU A 91 33.21 -13.25 -1.21
N GLU A 92 33.86 -12.93 -2.33
CA GLU A 92 35.10 -12.15 -2.31
C GLU A 92 34.78 -10.84 -1.57
N ASP A 93 35.40 -10.64 -0.40
CA ASP A 93 35.45 -9.32 0.20
C ASP A 93 35.98 -8.38 -0.89
N GLY A 94 35.19 -7.38 -1.25
CA GLY A 94 35.48 -6.40 -2.29
C GLY A 94 36.63 -5.46 -1.92
N GLU A 95 37.69 -6.00 -1.35
CA GLU A 95 38.86 -5.29 -0.87
C GLU A 95 39.99 -5.38 -1.91
N ALA A 96 39.68 -4.98 -3.14
CA ALA A 96 40.69 -4.55 -4.10
C ALA A 96 40.07 -3.57 -5.11
N ASN A 97 40.28 -2.28 -4.84
CA ASN A 97 39.99 -1.11 -5.71
C ASN A 97 38.68 -0.34 -5.47
N ILE A 98 38.43 0.12 -4.25
CA ILE A 98 37.73 1.40 -4.06
C ILE A 98 38.75 2.44 -3.61
N ALA A 99 39.55 2.91 -4.56
CA ALA A 99 40.27 4.17 -4.41
C ALA A 99 39.21 5.28 -4.32
N ARG A 100 38.95 5.73 -3.09
CA ARG A 100 37.96 6.74 -2.74
C ARG A 100 38.37 8.11 -3.29
N LYS A 101 37.72 8.57 -4.34
CA LYS A 101 37.50 10.00 -4.62
C LYS A 101 36.23 10.10 -5.47
N ASP A 102 35.23 10.80 -4.94
CA ASP A 102 33.86 10.98 -5.46
C ASP A 102 32.92 9.79 -5.17
N SER A 103 32.42 9.73 -3.94
CA SER A 103 31.35 8.79 -3.56
C SER A 103 30.04 9.20 -4.23
N ILE A 104 29.80 8.67 -5.43
CA ILE A 104 28.53 8.78 -6.15
C ILE A 104 27.48 7.95 -5.39
N TYR A 105 26.50 8.61 -4.77
CA TYR A 105 25.35 7.92 -4.20
C TYR A 105 24.27 7.81 -5.28
N ILE A 106 23.90 6.58 -5.64
CA ILE A 106 22.85 6.29 -6.61
C ILE A 106 21.60 5.86 -5.85
N TYR A 107 20.56 6.68 -5.93
CA TYR A 107 19.24 6.35 -5.37
C TYR A 107 18.30 5.93 -6.48
N THR A 108 17.65 4.79 -6.35
CA THR A 108 16.61 4.34 -7.28
C THR A 108 15.24 4.46 -6.63
N ASP A 109 14.23 4.85 -7.41
CA ASP A 109 12.87 5.06 -6.92
C ASP A 109 12.08 3.74 -6.72
N GLY A 110 12.64 2.62 -7.18
CA GLY A 110 12.03 1.30 -7.06
C GLY A 110 10.73 1.14 -7.86
N SER A 111 10.48 2.01 -8.84
CA SER A 111 9.24 2.03 -9.61
C SER A 111 9.19 0.88 -10.61
N LYS A 112 8.07 0.14 -10.66
CA LYS A 112 7.89 -0.96 -11.61
C LYS A 112 6.50 -0.88 -12.25
N ILE A 113 6.46 -1.05 -13.57
CA ILE A 113 5.23 -1.17 -14.35
C ILE A 113 5.25 -2.50 -15.11
N GLU A 114 4.31 -3.40 -14.79
CA GLU A 114 4.19 -4.74 -15.40
C GLU A 114 5.50 -5.56 -15.34
N HIS A 115 6.07 -5.93 -16.49
CA HIS A 115 7.34 -6.64 -16.64
C HIS A 115 8.53 -5.69 -16.82
N ARG A 116 8.29 -4.38 -16.85
CA ARG A 116 9.32 -3.36 -17.02
C ARG A 116 9.58 -2.68 -15.69
N VAL A 117 10.85 -2.65 -15.30
CA VAL A 117 11.28 -1.84 -14.18
C VAL A 117 11.53 -0.45 -14.73
N GLY A 118 10.82 0.55 -14.19
CA GLY A 118 11.19 1.93 -14.40
C GLY A 118 12.45 2.17 -13.58
N ALA A 119 13.54 2.57 -14.23
CA ALA A 119 14.76 2.93 -13.53
C ALA A 119 14.90 4.45 -13.61
N ALA A 120 14.40 5.15 -12.61
CA ALA A 120 14.88 6.49 -12.33
C ALA A 120 16.01 6.34 -11.31
N PHE A 121 17.15 6.99 -11.58
CA PHE A 121 18.25 7.06 -10.62
C PHE A 121 18.64 8.51 -10.39
N CYS A 122 18.92 8.84 -9.14
CA CYS A 122 19.50 10.12 -8.75
C CYS A 122 20.94 9.89 -8.33
N VAL A 123 21.88 10.61 -8.96
CA VAL A 123 23.29 10.66 -8.56
C VAL A 123 23.47 11.87 -7.65
N LEU A 124 23.81 11.64 -6.39
CA LEU A 124 24.30 12.68 -5.51
C LEU A 124 25.83 12.67 -5.55
N ASN A 125 26.41 13.78 -6.02
CA ASN A 125 27.83 14.02 -5.93
C ASN A 125 28.09 14.97 -4.76
N ASN A 126 28.76 14.50 -3.70
CA ASN A 126 29.06 15.33 -2.52
C ASN A 126 30.24 16.31 -2.76
N GLY A 127 30.36 16.83 -3.98
CA GLY A 127 31.40 17.77 -4.39
C GLY A 127 30.86 19.20 -4.50
N ILE A 128 31.07 19.96 -3.42
CA ILE A 128 30.70 21.35 -3.08
C ILE A 128 29.42 21.45 -2.23
#